data_AF-A0A2L0F266-F1
#
_entry.id   AF-A0A2L0F266-F1
#
_cell.length_a   1.000
_cell.length_b   1.000
_cell.length_c   1.000
_cell.angle_alpha   90.00
_cell.angle_beta   90.00
_cell.angle_gamma   90.00
#
_symmetry.space_group_name_H-M   'P 1'
#
loop_
_entity.id
_entity.type
_entity.pdbx_description
1 polymer ?
#
loop_
_entity_poly.entity_id
_entity_poly.type
_entity_poly.pdbx_seq_one_letter_code
_entity_poly.pdbx_strand_id
1 'polypeptide(L)'
;MSRAESVAVKRGKPRSAWSTRDAPGAHRGWKRHFEGWEPGLVAVFIAASAAILAVPRPVEPADLPLPLADARALARTRDADAARAREAERVGLDAEVRELGSAFRAFGVVDADADHTEAELLTARKRVLEAVGPALGQGDEAVLRLRAYQLSSFLREVRRFEATGEETDELRELGGNFVGLLRRNVWLEEGKAKRRGGGAARRVSMDATVLGVLFKKRWSAVVGIQRAPFGPALDEERALFSFLLSHPRGVGAGAKGFAAPGEVTASPLDEGPVGAPGPRSRAAAFREAEARRAEEQYRLKKIDELAALDPAYPKHLARGVSLYRLGKFVQSAEAFRSHLDEHPDGAHALRAQNYLRAALGRARDEQL
;
A
#
# COMPACT_ATOMS: atom_id res chain seq x y z
N MET A 1 -42.24 12.00 22.11
CA MET A 1 -42.41 11.03 21.01
C MET A 1 -41.57 9.80 21.38
N SER A 2 -41.96 8.96 22.35
CA SER A 2 -43.04 7.97 22.37
C SER A 2 -43.00 7.01 21.17
N ARG A 3 -42.33 5.86 21.35
CA ARG A 3 -42.71 4.61 20.66
C ARG A 3 -42.30 3.41 21.52
N ALA A 4 -43.34 2.72 21.96
CA ALA A 4 -43.34 1.47 22.70
C ALA A 4 -43.71 0.33 21.74
N GLU A 5 -43.18 -0.87 21.97
CA GLU A 5 -43.61 -2.19 21.45
C GLU A 5 -42.62 -3.20 22.07
N SER A 6 -42.89 -4.02 23.09
CA SER A 6 -44.01 -4.87 23.52
C SER A 6 -44.27 -6.12 22.66
N VAL A 7 -44.37 -7.27 23.37
CA VAL A 7 -44.96 -8.59 22.98
C VAL A 7 -43.97 -9.52 22.25
N ALA A 8 -43.76 -10.81 22.59
CA ALA A 8 -44.69 -11.84 23.02
C ALA A 8 -44.07 -12.91 23.95
N VAL A 9 -44.73 -13.14 25.08
CA VAL A 9 -44.57 -14.31 25.96
C VAL A 9 -45.50 -15.41 25.46
N LYS A 10 -44.97 -16.61 25.19
CA LYS A 10 -45.78 -17.79 24.83
C LYS A 10 -45.84 -18.76 26.02
N ARG A 11 -46.92 -18.65 26.79
CA ARG A 11 -47.32 -19.61 27.84
C ARG A 11 -48.16 -20.73 27.23
N GLY A 12 -47.84 -21.97 27.61
CA GLY A 12 -48.81 -23.00 27.97
C GLY A 12 -49.25 -23.99 26.90
N LYS A 13 -48.91 -25.27 27.12
CA LYS A 13 -49.95 -26.31 27.28
C LYS A 13 -49.45 -27.47 28.16
N PRO A 14 -50.32 -28.02 29.03
CA PRO A 14 -49.98 -29.08 29.98
C PRO A 14 -50.38 -30.47 29.48
N ARG A 15 -49.83 -31.48 30.19
CA ARG A 15 -50.38 -32.83 30.42
C ARG A 15 -50.58 -33.73 29.19
N SER A 16 -49.74 -34.76 29.09
CA SER A 16 -50.30 -36.12 29.06
C SER A 16 -49.48 -37.03 29.97
N ALA A 17 -50.22 -37.72 30.84
CA ALA A 17 -49.75 -38.68 31.80
C ALA A 17 -49.78 -40.05 31.14
N TRP A 18 -48.64 -40.72 31.07
CA TRP A 18 -48.57 -42.16 30.83
C TRP A 18 -47.69 -42.77 31.90
N SER A 19 -48.37 -43.36 32.89
CA SER A 19 -47.79 -44.28 33.85
C SER A 19 -47.47 -45.59 33.12
N THR A 20 -46.19 -45.90 32.96
CA THR A 20 -45.75 -47.26 32.69
C THR A 20 -45.01 -47.77 33.92
N ARG A 21 -45.59 -48.83 34.46
CA ARG A 21 -45.22 -49.62 35.62
C ARG A 21 -43.73 -49.92 35.69
N ASP A 22 -43.25 -49.87 36.93
CA ASP A 22 -42.02 -50.45 37.42
C ASP A 22 -41.85 -51.91 37.00
N ALA A 23 -40.70 -52.21 36.40
CA ALA A 23 -40.11 -53.54 36.37
C ALA A 23 -38.79 -53.49 37.15
N PRO A 24 -38.63 -54.22 38.27
CA PRO A 24 -37.38 -54.26 39.02
C PRO A 24 -36.43 -55.25 38.34
N GLY A 25 -35.66 -54.75 37.36
CA GLY A 25 -34.67 -55.51 36.61
C GLY A 25 -33.27 -54.94 36.79
N ALA A 26 -32.51 -55.58 37.65
CA ALA A 26 -31.11 -55.37 37.98
C ALA A 26 -30.17 -55.00 36.80
N HIS A 27 -29.89 -53.71 36.59
CA HIS A 27 -28.63 -53.21 36.01
C HIS A 27 -28.24 -51.86 36.65
N ARG A 28 -28.18 -51.81 37.99
CA ARG A 28 -27.52 -50.73 38.74
C ARG A 28 -26.03 -51.06 38.89
N GLY A 29 -25.24 -50.75 37.88
CA GLY A 29 -23.79 -50.88 37.97
C GLY A 29 -23.14 -50.18 36.79
N TRP A 30 -22.60 -48.99 37.03
CA TRP A 30 -21.69 -48.16 36.21
C TRP A 30 -22.15 -46.72 35.96
N LYS A 31 -23.44 -46.44 35.72
CA LYS A 31 -23.90 -45.07 35.43
C LYS A 31 -23.65 -44.05 36.55
N ARG A 32 -23.69 -44.48 37.83
CA ARG A 32 -23.39 -43.61 38.98
C ARG A 32 -21.92 -43.27 39.16
N HIS A 33 -21.00 -44.01 38.51
CA HIS A 33 -19.57 -43.69 38.57
C HIS A 33 -19.15 -42.63 37.53
N PHE A 34 -20.01 -42.33 36.55
CA PHE A 34 -19.78 -41.27 35.56
C PHE A 34 -20.56 -39.98 35.85
N GLU A 35 -21.57 -40.02 36.72
CA GLU A 35 -22.26 -38.83 37.26
C GLU A 35 -21.26 -37.99 38.08
N GLY A 36 -20.62 -37.01 37.43
CA GLY A 36 -19.61 -36.13 38.02
C GLY A 36 -18.30 -36.04 37.22
N TRP A 37 -18.04 -36.96 36.29
CA TRP A 37 -16.86 -36.93 35.40
C TRP A 37 -17.08 -36.10 34.13
N GLU A 38 -18.34 -35.88 33.76
CA GLU A 38 -18.75 -35.05 32.62
C GLU A 38 -18.04 -33.67 32.58
N PRO A 39 -18.00 -32.87 33.67
CA PRO A 39 -17.26 -31.60 33.65
C PRO A 39 -15.75 -31.79 33.48
N GLY A 40 -15.17 -32.89 33.98
CA GLY A 40 -13.75 -33.20 33.82
C GLY A 40 -13.38 -33.52 32.37
N LEU A 41 -14.21 -34.31 31.67
CA LEU A 41 -14.02 -34.61 30.25
C LEU A 41 -14.16 -33.35 29.38
N VAL A 42 -15.13 -32.49 29.68
CA VAL A 42 -15.29 -31.19 29.01
C VAL A 42 -14.06 -30.31 29.24
N ALA A 43 -13.54 -30.24 30.47
CA ALA A 43 -12.34 -29.46 30.78
C ALA A 43 -11.10 -29.98 30.03
N VAL A 44 -10.89 -31.31 29.99
CA VAL A 44 -9.79 -31.92 29.21
C VAL A 44 -9.94 -31.67 27.73
N PHE A 45 -11.15 -31.78 27.17
CA PHE A 45 -11.40 -31.51 25.76
C PHE A 45 -11.15 -30.04 25.41
N ILE A 46 -11.57 -29.11 26.27
CA ILE A 46 -11.30 -27.68 26.10
C ILE A 46 -9.78 -27.42 26.19
N ALA A 47 -9.09 -28.00 27.17
CA ALA A 47 -7.65 -27.84 27.34
C ALA A 47 -6.85 -28.45 26.16
N ALA A 48 -7.22 -29.64 25.70
CA ALA A 48 -6.61 -30.29 24.55
C ALA A 48 -6.88 -29.50 23.26
N SER A 49 -8.10 -29.00 23.07
CA SER A 49 -8.45 -28.15 21.93
C SER A 49 -7.66 -26.84 21.97
N ALA A 50 -7.55 -26.20 23.14
CA ALA A 50 -6.73 -25.01 23.33
C ALA A 50 -5.25 -25.29 23.03
N ALA A 51 -4.71 -26.41 23.48
CA ALA A 51 -3.35 -26.84 23.17
C ALA A 51 -3.15 -27.05 21.66
N ILE A 52 -4.08 -27.73 20.97
CA ILE A 52 -4.02 -27.97 19.51
C ILE A 52 -4.10 -26.66 18.72
N LEU A 53 -4.88 -25.69 19.19
CA LEU A 53 -4.99 -24.36 18.57
C LEU A 53 -3.77 -23.48 18.88
N ALA A 54 -3.10 -23.71 20.01
CA ALA A 54 -1.88 -23.00 20.40
C ALA A 54 -0.62 -23.50 19.68
N VAL A 55 -0.62 -24.72 19.12
CA VAL A 55 0.53 -25.23 18.34
C VAL A 55 0.68 -24.41 17.05
N PRO A 56 1.81 -23.71 16.84
CA PRO A 56 2.02 -22.91 15.65
C PRO A 56 1.97 -23.79 14.38
N ARG A 57 1.20 -23.40 13.38
CA ARG A 57 1.07 -24.16 12.13
C ARG A 57 1.91 -23.50 11.05
N PRO A 58 2.55 -24.26 10.15
CA PRO A 58 3.18 -23.66 8.98
C PRO A 58 2.09 -22.97 8.16
N VAL A 59 2.21 -21.65 8.01
CA VAL A 59 1.35 -20.83 7.17
C VAL A 59 2.24 -20.13 6.17
N GLU A 60 1.93 -20.21 4.89
CA GLU A 60 2.73 -19.53 3.87
C GLU A 60 2.72 -18.00 4.12
N PRO A 61 3.89 -17.35 4.14
CA PRO A 61 3.99 -15.89 4.31
C PRO A 61 3.31 -15.12 3.17
N ALA A 62 2.03 -14.80 3.36
CA ALA A 62 1.23 -14.03 2.42
C ALA A 62 1.04 -12.57 2.83
N ASP A 63 1.01 -12.28 4.13
CA ASP A 63 0.69 -10.92 4.60
C ASP A 63 1.95 -10.11 4.89
N LEU A 64 2.19 -9.08 4.07
CA LEU A 64 3.19 -8.07 4.34
C LEU A 64 2.62 -7.05 5.34
N PRO A 65 3.23 -6.82 6.52
CA PRO A 65 2.75 -5.81 7.45
C PRO A 65 2.90 -4.42 6.81
N LEU A 66 1.78 -3.74 6.56
CA LEU A 66 1.79 -2.38 6.04
C LEU A 66 1.96 -1.38 7.20
N PRO A 67 2.72 -0.28 7.02
CA PRO A 67 2.79 0.76 8.02
C PRO A 67 1.42 1.38 8.26
N LEU A 68 1.06 1.56 9.53
CA LEU A 68 -0.22 2.14 9.94
C LEU A 68 -0.02 3.63 10.21
N ALA A 69 -0.60 4.47 9.38
CA ALA A 69 -0.63 5.92 9.60
C ALA A 69 -1.80 6.30 10.53
N ASP A 70 -1.57 7.21 11.49
CA ASP A 70 -2.65 7.76 12.30
C ASP A 70 -3.54 8.68 11.43
N ALA A 71 -4.77 8.23 11.16
CA ALA A 71 -5.76 8.98 10.39
C ALA A 71 -6.03 10.38 10.96
N ARG A 72 -5.95 10.55 12.29
CA ARG A 72 -6.15 11.86 12.93
C ARG A 72 -4.95 12.78 12.68
N ALA A 73 -3.73 12.24 12.71
CA ALA A 73 -2.53 13.01 12.36
C ALA A 73 -2.56 13.46 10.90
N LEU A 74 -2.91 12.56 9.98
CA LEU A 74 -3.09 12.89 8.56
C LEU A 74 -4.14 13.97 8.35
N ALA A 75 -5.30 13.87 9.03
CA ALA A 75 -6.35 14.88 8.95
C ALA A 75 -5.86 16.26 9.44
N ARG A 76 -5.16 16.32 10.58
CA ARG A 76 -4.59 17.58 11.10
C ARG A 76 -3.60 18.21 10.11
N THR A 77 -2.71 17.43 9.52
CA THR A 77 -1.74 17.94 8.54
C THR A 77 -2.44 18.48 7.30
N ARG A 78 -3.41 17.73 6.77
CA ARG A 78 -4.22 18.16 5.62
C ARG A 78 -4.99 19.44 5.92
N ASP A 79 -5.61 19.53 7.10
CA ASP A 79 -6.41 20.69 7.49
C ASP A 79 -5.53 21.93 7.69
N ALA A 80 -4.30 21.76 8.21
CA ALA A 80 -3.30 22.82 8.31
C ALA A 80 -2.84 23.32 6.93
N ASP A 81 -2.55 22.42 5.99
CA ASP A 81 -2.22 22.81 4.61
C ASP A 81 -3.39 23.52 3.93
N ALA A 82 -4.61 23.02 4.10
CA ALA A 82 -5.80 23.67 3.56
C ALA A 82 -6.02 25.07 4.16
N ALA A 83 -5.75 25.26 5.45
CA ALA A 83 -5.81 26.57 6.10
C ALA A 83 -4.78 27.55 5.52
N ARG A 84 -3.53 27.11 5.37
CA ARG A 84 -2.45 27.89 4.74
C ARG A 84 -2.75 28.28 3.30
N ALA A 85 -3.29 27.35 2.50
CA ALA A 85 -3.67 27.62 1.12
C ALA A 85 -4.75 28.71 1.04
N ARG A 86 -5.80 28.62 1.87
CA ARG A 86 -6.86 29.65 1.95
C ARG A 86 -6.33 31.00 2.42
N GLU A 87 -5.37 30.99 3.35
CA GLU A 87 -4.75 32.22 3.81
C GLU A 87 -3.92 32.88 2.71
N ALA A 88 -3.13 32.10 1.95
CA ALA A 88 -2.39 32.59 0.79
C ALA A 88 -3.31 33.21 -0.27
N GLU A 89 -4.47 32.59 -0.53
CA GLU A 89 -5.49 33.13 -1.45
C GLU A 89 -6.09 34.45 -0.96
N ARG A 90 -6.33 34.58 0.35
CA ARG A 90 -6.97 35.76 0.94
C ARG A 90 -6.02 36.94 1.10
N VAL A 91 -4.82 36.69 1.60
CA VAL A 91 -3.84 37.74 1.96
C VAL A 91 -2.90 38.04 0.79
N GLY A 92 -2.74 37.10 -0.14
CA GLY A 92 -1.67 37.12 -1.12
C GLY A 92 -0.35 36.60 -0.56
N LEU A 93 0.65 36.55 -1.44
CA LEU A 93 2.02 36.14 -1.13
C LEU A 93 2.97 37.31 -1.42
N ASP A 94 3.98 37.48 -0.57
CA ASP A 94 5.04 38.47 -0.74
C ASP A 94 5.76 38.29 -2.08
N ALA A 95 6.38 39.36 -2.60
CA ALA A 95 6.96 39.37 -3.94
C ALA A 95 8.04 38.28 -4.11
N GLU A 96 8.92 38.14 -3.12
CA GLU A 96 9.99 37.14 -3.11
C GLU A 96 9.45 35.71 -3.05
N VAL A 97 8.36 35.51 -2.30
CA VAL A 97 7.69 34.21 -2.20
C VAL A 97 6.97 33.87 -3.51
N ARG A 98 6.36 34.86 -4.17
CA ARG A 98 5.78 34.68 -5.52
C ARG A 98 6.85 34.35 -6.55
N GLU A 99 8.02 34.98 -6.48
CA GLU A 99 9.14 34.70 -7.38
C GLU A 99 9.60 33.25 -7.25
N LEU A 100 9.76 32.73 -6.02
CA LEU A 100 10.02 31.31 -5.79
C LEU A 100 8.93 30.42 -6.40
N GLY A 101 7.66 30.81 -6.25
CA GLY A 101 6.52 30.11 -6.83
C GLY A 101 6.58 30.04 -8.36
N SER A 102 6.92 31.15 -9.01
CA SER A 102 7.09 31.27 -10.47
C SER A 102 8.29 30.45 -10.96
N ALA A 103 9.43 30.52 -10.28
CA ALA A 103 10.62 29.74 -10.61
C ALA A 103 10.33 28.22 -10.51
N PHE A 104 9.59 27.79 -9.48
CA PHE A 104 9.18 26.39 -9.33
C PHE A 104 8.28 25.93 -10.48
N ARG A 105 7.31 26.75 -10.91
CA ARG A 105 6.44 26.45 -12.05
C ARG A 105 7.23 26.35 -13.36
N ALA A 106 8.16 27.28 -13.59
CA ALA A 106 9.04 27.26 -14.76
C ALA A 106 9.92 25.99 -14.79
N PHE A 107 10.43 25.56 -13.63
CA PHE A 107 11.13 24.27 -13.51
C PHE A 107 10.22 23.08 -13.89
N GLY A 108 8.96 23.09 -13.46
CA GLY A 108 8.00 22.04 -13.82
C GLY A 108 7.76 21.93 -15.33
N VAL A 109 7.66 23.06 -16.04
CA VAL A 109 7.50 23.04 -17.51
C VAL A 109 8.68 22.33 -18.20
N VAL A 110 9.92 22.65 -17.81
CA VAL A 110 11.13 22.01 -18.35
C VAL A 110 11.18 20.53 -17.98
N ASP A 111 10.90 20.18 -16.73
CA ASP A 111 10.86 18.79 -16.23
C ASP A 111 9.77 17.95 -16.94
N ALA A 112 8.65 18.57 -17.33
CA ALA A 112 7.56 17.90 -18.04
C ALA A 112 7.84 17.67 -19.53
N ASP A 113 8.79 18.39 -20.12
CA ASP A 113 9.21 18.17 -21.50
C ASP A 113 9.98 16.85 -21.60
N ALA A 114 9.63 15.99 -22.56
CA ALA A 114 10.33 14.72 -22.75
C ALA A 114 11.71 14.91 -23.40
N ASP A 115 11.90 16.02 -24.11
CA ASP A 115 13.07 16.30 -24.93
C ASP A 115 14.04 17.32 -24.29
N HIS A 116 13.80 17.72 -23.03
CA HIS A 116 14.68 18.67 -22.35
C HIS A 116 16.11 18.12 -22.24
N THR A 117 17.06 19.03 -22.38
CA THR A 117 18.46 18.75 -22.10
C THR A 117 18.74 18.85 -20.60
N GLU A 118 19.76 18.12 -20.13
CA GLU A 118 20.22 18.22 -18.73
C GLU A 118 20.62 19.67 -18.37
N ALA A 119 21.19 20.41 -19.32
CA ALA A 119 21.58 21.80 -19.14
C ALA A 119 20.39 22.73 -18.90
N GLU A 120 19.26 22.52 -19.60
CA GLU A 120 18.02 23.29 -19.39
C GLU A 120 17.43 23.02 -18.01
N LEU A 121 17.38 21.75 -17.60
CA LEU A 121 16.87 21.36 -16.29
C LEU A 121 17.73 21.93 -15.15
N LEU A 122 19.06 21.88 -15.28
CA LEU A 122 20.00 22.48 -14.32
C LEU A 122 19.84 24.00 -14.27
N THR A 123 19.66 24.66 -15.40
CA THR A 123 19.43 26.12 -15.47
C THR A 123 18.13 26.49 -14.77
N ALA A 124 17.04 25.77 -15.01
CA ALA A 124 15.77 26.00 -14.34
C ALA A 124 15.88 25.75 -12.83
N ARG A 125 16.60 24.69 -12.42
CA ARG A 125 16.82 24.40 -11.00
C ARG A 125 17.65 25.49 -10.32
N LYS A 126 18.68 26.01 -10.98
CA LYS A 126 19.50 27.12 -10.46
C LYS A 126 18.63 28.34 -10.14
N ARG A 127 17.70 28.70 -11.03
CA ARG A 127 16.74 29.81 -10.79
C ARG A 127 15.88 29.57 -9.56
N VAL A 128 15.41 28.33 -9.35
CA VAL A 128 14.68 27.99 -8.12
C VAL A 128 15.56 28.24 -6.91
N LEU A 129 16.79 27.70 -6.89
CA LEU A 129 17.72 27.83 -5.76
C LEU A 129 18.09 29.29 -5.45
N GLU A 130 18.23 30.14 -6.46
CA GLU A 130 18.48 31.58 -6.31
C GLU A 130 17.29 32.30 -5.64
N ALA A 131 16.05 31.87 -5.91
CA ALA A 131 14.84 32.45 -5.31
C ALA A 131 14.58 31.98 -3.87
N VAL A 132 15.21 30.88 -3.41
CA VAL A 132 14.94 30.30 -2.08
C VAL A 132 15.38 31.20 -0.94
N GLY A 133 16.58 31.77 -1.01
CA GLY A 133 17.14 32.61 0.05
C GLY A 133 16.25 33.81 0.37
N PRO A 134 15.91 34.65 -0.62
CA PRO A 134 14.98 35.78 -0.44
C PRO A 134 13.61 35.36 0.11
N ALA A 135 13.02 34.26 -0.42
CA ALA A 135 11.73 33.77 0.06
C ALA A 135 11.77 33.29 1.52
N LEU A 136 12.84 32.59 1.93
CA LEU A 136 13.05 32.21 3.33
C LEU A 136 13.32 33.42 4.25
N GLY A 137 13.84 34.52 3.70
CA GLY A 137 13.96 35.80 4.39
C GLY A 137 12.61 36.37 4.86
N GLN A 138 11.50 35.97 4.21
CA GLN A 138 10.12 36.31 4.61
C GLN A 138 9.57 35.38 5.72
N GLY A 139 10.34 34.39 6.14
CA GLY A 139 10.00 33.42 7.18
C GLY A 139 9.42 32.11 6.66
N ASP A 140 9.64 31.04 7.44
CA ASP A 140 9.24 29.67 7.07
C ASP A 140 7.75 29.55 6.75
N GLU A 141 6.88 30.25 7.50
CA GLU A 141 5.43 30.17 7.30
C GLU A 141 4.99 30.79 5.96
N ALA A 142 5.67 31.81 5.45
CA ALA A 142 5.35 32.37 4.13
C ALA A 142 5.64 31.34 3.02
N VAL A 143 6.74 30.62 3.14
CA VAL A 143 7.12 29.55 2.19
C VAL A 143 6.21 28.32 2.34
N LEU A 144 5.81 27.96 3.58
CA LEU A 144 4.81 26.90 3.81
C LEU A 144 3.45 27.26 3.20
N ARG A 145 3.02 28.53 3.28
CA ARG A 145 1.80 29.03 2.63
C ARG A 145 1.86 28.90 1.11
N LEU A 146 2.98 29.29 0.49
CA LEU A 146 3.22 29.06 -0.95
C LEU A 146 3.08 27.58 -1.31
N ARG A 147 3.79 26.70 -0.60
CA ARG A 147 3.76 25.25 -0.87
C ARG A 147 2.35 24.69 -0.74
N ALA A 148 1.62 25.07 0.31
CA ALA A 148 0.26 24.62 0.54
C ALA A 148 -0.71 25.10 -0.56
N TYR A 149 -0.56 26.35 -1.01
CA TYR A 149 -1.30 26.88 -2.16
C TYR A 149 -1.03 26.08 -3.43
N GLN A 150 0.25 25.86 -3.77
CA GLN A 150 0.64 25.07 -4.94
C GLN A 150 0.17 23.61 -4.85
N LEU A 151 0.22 23.00 -3.65
CA LEU A 151 -0.32 21.65 -3.41
C LEU A 151 -1.83 21.60 -3.68
N SER A 152 -2.59 22.58 -3.20
CA SER A 152 -4.04 22.66 -3.45
C SER A 152 -4.35 22.71 -4.96
N SER A 153 -3.64 23.56 -5.70
CA SER A 153 -3.75 23.65 -7.16
C SER A 153 -3.35 22.35 -7.85
N PHE A 154 -2.25 21.72 -7.45
CA PHE A 154 -1.81 20.43 -7.99
C PHE A 154 -2.90 19.35 -7.81
N LEU A 155 -3.45 19.20 -6.60
CA LEU A 155 -4.50 18.21 -6.34
C LEU A 155 -5.78 18.50 -7.14
N ARG A 156 -6.10 19.77 -7.42
CA ARG A 156 -7.22 20.14 -8.29
C ARG A 156 -6.97 19.73 -9.73
N GLU A 157 -5.77 19.98 -10.25
CA GLU A 157 -5.42 19.60 -11.62
C GLU A 157 -5.29 18.09 -11.81
N VAL A 158 -4.83 17.33 -10.79
CA VAL A 158 -4.87 15.86 -10.85
C VAL A 158 -6.30 15.34 -10.95
N ARG A 159 -7.25 15.88 -10.17
CA ARG A 159 -8.67 15.52 -10.29
C ARG A 159 -9.26 15.88 -11.65
N ARG A 160 -8.84 17.01 -12.23
CA ARG A 160 -9.23 17.40 -13.59
C ARG A 160 -8.68 16.42 -14.62
N PHE A 161 -7.42 16.03 -14.50
CA PHE A 161 -6.79 15.01 -15.33
C PHE A 161 -7.53 13.66 -15.21
N GLU A 162 -7.93 13.23 -14.02
CA GLU A 162 -8.73 12.00 -13.87
C GLU A 162 -10.08 12.08 -14.61
N ALA A 163 -10.74 13.25 -14.54
CA ALA A 163 -12.05 13.47 -15.14
C ALA A 163 -12.02 13.67 -16.67
N THR A 164 -10.91 14.15 -17.22
CA THR A 164 -10.78 14.54 -18.64
C THR A 164 -9.83 13.65 -19.43
N GLY A 165 -8.82 13.08 -18.78
CA GLY A 165 -7.67 12.44 -19.41
C GLY A 165 -6.65 13.43 -19.98
N GLU A 166 -6.92 14.74 -19.90
CA GLU A 166 -6.10 15.80 -20.48
C GLU A 166 -5.10 16.34 -19.44
N GLU A 167 -3.83 16.40 -19.85
CA GLU A 167 -2.76 16.99 -19.05
C GLU A 167 -2.71 18.50 -19.34
N THR A 168 -3.04 19.31 -18.34
CA THR A 168 -3.10 20.77 -18.46
C THR A 168 -1.72 21.41 -18.25
N ASP A 169 -1.53 22.63 -18.75
CA ASP A 169 -0.29 23.39 -18.52
C ASP A 169 -0.04 23.62 -17.03
N GLU A 170 -1.09 23.88 -16.22
CA GLU A 170 -0.93 24.02 -14.77
C GLU A 170 -0.49 22.71 -14.10
N LEU A 171 -0.94 21.54 -14.60
CA LEU A 171 -0.45 20.26 -14.11
C LEU A 171 1.03 20.04 -14.46
N ARG A 172 1.47 20.46 -15.65
CA ARG A 172 2.89 20.39 -16.07
C ARG A 172 3.75 21.33 -15.23
N GLU A 173 3.32 22.57 -15.03
CA GLU A 173 3.99 23.56 -14.19
C GLU A 173 4.18 23.08 -12.74
N LEU A 174 3.15 22.51 -12.12
CA LEU A 174 3.20 22.12 -10.71
C LEU A 174 3.77 20.71 -10.50
N GLY A 175 3.44 19.78 -11.40
CA GLY A 175 3.76 18.35 -11.30
C GLY A 175 5.03 17.93 -12.05
N GLY A 176 5.50 18.70 -13.02
CA GLY A 176 6.56 18.27 -13.93
C GLY A 176 6.15 17.03 -14.73
N ASN A 177 7.04 16.06 -14.88
CA ASN A 177 6.74 14.78 -15.54
C ASN A 177 5.88 13.80 -14.68
N PHE A 178 4.92 14.34 -13.92
CA PHE A 178 4.10 13.55 -13.00
C PHE A 178 3.26 12.51 -13.74
N VAL A 179 2.59 12.89 -14.82
CA VAL A 179 1.74 11.95 -15.59
C VAL A 179 2.59 10.85 -16.24
N GLY A 180 3.77 11.17 -16.76
CA GLY A 180 4.71 10.17 -17.26
C GLY A 180 5.18 9.22 -16.15
N LEU A 181 5.41 9.72 -14.93
CA LEU A 181 5.70 8.87 -13.77
C LEU A 181 4.54 7.91 -13.46
N LEU A 182 3.29 8.37 -13.48
CA LEU A 182 2.12 7.50 -13.27
C LEU A 182 2.04 6.39 -14.34
N ARG A 183 2.25 6.75 -15.62
CA ARG A 183 2.26 5.80 -16.74
C ARG A 183 3.39 4.77 -16.59
N ARG A 184 4.62 5.22 -16.32
CA ARG A 184 5.80 4.35 -16.16
C ARG A 184 5.65 3.35 -15.02
N ASN A 185 4.92 3.71 -13.97
CA ASN A 185 4.73 2.85 -12.80
C ASN A 185 3.44 2.04 -12.84
N VAL A 186 2.60 2.21 -13.88
CA VAL A 186 1.28 1.58 -13.98
C VAL A 186 0.36 1.98 -12.81
N TRP A 187 0.45 3.24 -12.38
CA TRP A 187 -0.42 3.84 -11.34
C TRP A 187 -1.61 4.62 -11.92
N LEU A 188 -1.93 4.32 -13.19
CA LEU A 188 -3.14 4.77 -13.87
C LEU A 188 -4.00 3.54 -14.18
N GLU A 189 -5.19 3.51 -13.60
CA GLU A 189 -6.24 2.53 -13.91
C GLU A 189 -7.14 3.08 -15.01
N GLU A 190 -7.65 2.19 -15.86
CA GLU A 190 -8.75 2.53 -16.77
C GLU A 190 -10.03 2.75 -15.95
N GLY A 191 -10.55 3.97 -15.99
CA GLY A 191 -11.80 4.32 -15.35
C GLY A 191 -12.99 3.69 -16.08
N LYS A 192 -13.93 3.14 -15.32
CA LYS A 192 -15.15 2.51 -15.87
C LYS A 192 -16.10 3.47 -16.58
N ALA A 193 -15.94 4.78 -16.40
CA ALA A 193 -16.82 5.79 -16.98
C ALA A 193 -16.43 6.10 -18.42
N LYS A 194 -17.15 5.52 -19.39
CA LYS A 194 -17.15 6.02 -20.77
C LYS A 194 -17.89 7.35 -20.80
N ARG A 195 -17.17 8.44 -21.04
CA ARG A 195 -17.78 9.76 -21.20
C ARG A 195 -18.37 9.89 -22.61
N ARG A 196 -19.55 10.50 -22.72
CA ARG A 196 -20.06 11.09 -23.99
C ARG A 196 -19.07 12.17 -24.41
N GLY A 197 -18.12 11.85 -25.29
CA GLY A 197 -17.04 12.77 -25.68
C GLY A 197 -15.69 12.12 -26.01
N GLY A 198 -15.54 10.80 -25.90
CA GLY A 198 -14.45 10.06 -26.56
C GLY A 198 -13.18 9.79 -25.73
N GLY A 199 -12.97 10.46 -24.60
CA GLY A 199 -11.89 10.13 -23.66
C GLY A 199 -12.27 9.01 -22.68
N ALA A 200 -11.43 8.00 -22.53
CA ALA A 200 -11.55 7.03 -21.43
C ALA A 200 -11.14 7.73 -20.12
N ALA A 201 -12.04 7.78 -19.14
CA ALA A 201 -11.70 8.26 -17.80
C ALA A 201 -10.49 7.49 -17.28
N ARG A 202 -9.56 8.18 -16.60
CA ARG A 202 -8.41 7.53 -15.96
C ARG A 202 -8.51 7.74 -14.46
N ARG A 203 -8.18 6.71 -13.69
CA ARG A 203 -8.16 6.78 -12.24
C ARG A 203 -6.72 6.67 -11.76
N VAL A 204 -6.26 7.64 -10.99
CA VAL A 204 -4.97 7.57 -10.33
C VAL A 204 -5.11 6.64 -9.13
N SER A 205 -4.24 5.64 -9.01
CA SER A 205 -4.34 4.65 -7.91
C SER A 205 -4.04 5.25 -6.54
N MET A 206 -3.44 6.45 -6.49
CA MET A 206 -3.11 7.17 -5.26
C MET A 206 -4.26 8.04 -4.79
N ASP A 207 -4.51 8.03 -3.48
CA ASP A 207 -5.42 8.98 -2.86
C ASP A 207 -4.79 10.38 -2.69
N ALA A 208 -5.60 11.35 -2.26
CA ALA A 208 -5.16 12.73 -2.07
C ALA A 208 -4.04 12.88 -1.03
N THR A 209 -3.99 12.00 -0.02
CA THR A 209 -2.93 12.02 1.00
C THR A 209 -1.61 11.66 0.36
N VAL A 210 -1.52 10.50 -0.32
CA VAL A 210 -0.31 10.02 -0.98
C VAL A 210 0.16 10.99 -2.06
N LEU A 211 -0.76 11.54 -2.85
CA LEU A 211 -0.47 12.60 -3.82
C LEU A 211 0.14 13.84 -3.15
N GLY A 212 -0.39 14.24 -2.00
CA GLY A 212 0.14 15.36 -1.23
C GLY A 212 1.56 15.11 -0.72
N VAL A 213 1.86 13.90 -0.22
CA VAL A 213 3.20 13.54 0.23
C VAL A 213 4.20 13.54 -0.92
N LEU A 214 3.83 12.95 -2.08
CA LEU A 214 4.69 12.97 -3.27
C LEU A 214 4.97 14.38 -3.75
N PHE A 215 3.96 15.25 -3.79
CA PHE A 215 4.13 16.65 -4.12
C PHE A 215 5.10 17.33 -3.16
N LYS A 216 4.91 17.18 -1.83
CA LYS A 216 5.81 17.76 -0.82
C LYS A 216 7.25 17.30 -0.98
N LYS A 217 7.48 16.00 -1.20
CA LYS A 217 8.83 15.44 -1.41
C LYS A 217 9.49 15.99 -2.68
N ARG A 218 8.74 16.04 -3.79
CA ARG A 218 9.22 16.67 -5.05
C ARG A 218 9.55 18.14 -4.82
N TRP A 219 8.62 18.89 -4.22
CA TRP A 219 8.76 20.30 -3.93
C TRP A 219 10.03 20.57 -3.12
N SER A 220 10.23 19.84 -2.01
CA SER A 220 11.43 19.93 -1.17
C SER A 220 12.72 19.57 -1.90
N ALA A 221 12.70 18.58 -2.80
CA ALA A 221 13.88 18.19 -3.57
C ALA A 221 14.28 19.25 -4.63
N VAL A 222 13.29 19.87 -5.28
CA VAL A 222 13.49 20.92 -6.28
C VAL A 222 13.99 22.21 -5.62
N VAL A 223 13.33 22.62 -4.54
CA VAL A 223 13.68 23.82 -3.76
C VAL A 223 14.95 23.61 -2.91
N GLY A 224 15.35 22.37 -2.66
CA GLY A 224 16.57 22.06 -1.90
C GLY A 224 16.42 22.22 -0.38
N ILE A 225 15.19 22.13 0.15
CA ILE A 225 14.90 22.26 1.59
C ILE A 225 14.34 20.94 2.13
N GLN A 226 15.10 20.28 2.99
CA GLN A 226 14.73 18.99 3.61
C GLN A 226 14.56 19.04 5.14
N ARG A 227 14.79 20.20 5.76
CA ARG A 227 14.64 20.38 7.22
C ARG A 227 13.17 20.50 7.64
N ALA A 228 12.89 20.27 8.92
CA ALA A 228 11.63 20.70 9.51
C ALA A 228 11.46 22.23 9.39
N PRO A 229 10.24 22.74 9.17
CA PRO A 229 8.95 22.03 9.00
C PRO A 229 8.62 21.62 7.54
N PHE A 230 9.58 21.64 6.63
CA PHE A 230 9.35 21.37 5.20
C PHE A 230 9.34 19.87 4.83
N GLY A 231 9.87 18.97 5.67
CA GLY A 231 9.69 17.53 5.45
C GLY A 231 8.22 17.09 5.61
N PRO A 232 7.79 15.99 4.98
CA PRO A 232 6.53 15.33 5.33
C PRO A 232 6.56 14.85 6.79
N ALA A 233 5.41 14.79 7.43
CA ALA A 233 5.28 14.18 8.75
C ALA A 233 5.48 12.65 8.70
N LEU A 234 5.79 12.02 9.83
CA LEU A 234 6.00 10.57 9.89
C LEU A 234 4.77 9.78 9.42
N ASP A 235 3.56 10.16 9.82
CA ASP A 235 2.34 9.50 9.36
C ASP A 235 2.07 9.69 7.87
N GLU A 236 2.52 10.81 7.29
CA GLU A 236 2.49 11.02 5.84
C GLU A 236 3.46 10.06 5.12
N GLU A 237 4.67 9.90 5.63
CA GLU A 237 5.62 8.90 5.11
C GLU A 237 5.04 7.48 5.24
N ARG A 238 4.43 7.12 6.37
CA ARG A 238 3.75 5.82 6.54
C ARG A 238 2.66 5.60 5.49
N ALA A 239 1.83 6.61 5.22
CA ALA A 239 0.80 6.52 4.18
C ALA A 239 1.41 6.30 2.78
N LEU A 240 2.47 7.04 2.44
CA LEU A 240 3.19 6.87 1.18
C LEU A 240 3.80 5.47 1.06
N PHE A 241 4.51 4.99 2.09
CA PHE A 241 5.13 3.67 2.04
C PHE A 241 4.11 2.53 2.04
N SER A 242 2.97 2.67 2.73
CA SER A 242 1.85 1.74 2.62
C SER A 242 1.38 1.60 1.17
N PHE A 243 1.25 2.73 0.46
CA PHE A 243 0.92 2.73 -0.97
C PHE A 243 2.01 2.04 -1.81
N LEU A 244 3.28 2.41 -1.63
CA LEU A 244 4.40 1.87 -2.43
C LEU A 244 4.61 0.36 -2.23
N LEU A 245 4.39 -0.16 -1.02
CA LEU A 245 4.50 -1.60 -0.74
C LEU A 245 3.34 -2.39 -1.33
N SER A 246 2.14 -1.79 -1.36
CA SER A 246 0.93 -2.38 -1.94
C SER A 246 0.91 -2.31 -3.47
N HIS A 247 1.55 -1.29 -4.06
CA HIS A 247 1.60 -1.03 -5.50
C HIS A 247 3.06 -0.96 -5.97
N PRO A 248 3.79 -2.09 -5.95
CA PRO A 248 5.17 -2.10 -6.45
C PRO A 248 5.19 -1.63 -7.90
N ARG A 249 6.32 -1.03 -8.32
CA ARG A 249 6.44 -0.50 -9.68
C ARG A 249 6.25 -1.64 -10.69
N GLY A 250 5.27 -1.48 -11.58
CA GLY A 250 5.06 -2.43 -12.65
C GLY A 250 6.28 -2.47 -13.58
N VAL A 251 6.98 -3.61 -13.62
CA VAL A 251 8.16 -3.83 -14.48
C VAL A 251 7.76 -3.85 -15.97
N GLY A 252 6.47 -3.97 -16.26
CA GLY A 252 5.92 -4.17 -17.61
C GLY A 252 5.84 -2.92 -18.52
N ALA A 253 6.06 -1.70 -18.02
CA ALA A 253 5.92 -0.51 -18.87
C ALA A 253 7.11 -0.30 -19.83
N GLY A 254 8.31 -0.81 -19.50
CA GLY A 254 9.49 -0.70 -20.38
C GLY A 254 9.47 -1.67 -21.56
N ALA A 255 8.81 -2.83 -21.43
CA ALA A 255 8.87 -3.89 -22.44
C ALA A 255 7.87 -3.71 -23.60
N LYS A 256 6.80 -2.93 -23.42
CA LYS A 256 5.80 -2.70 -24.48
C LYS A 256 6.08 -1.45 -25.36
N GLY A 257 7.00 -0.58 -24.96
CA GLY A 257 7.32 0.66 -25.68
C GLY A 257 8.33 0.52 -26.83
N PHE A 258 9.01 -0.62 -26.96
CA PHE A 258 10.00 -0.88 -28.00
C PHE A 258 9.64 -2.05 -28.93
N ALA A 259 8.39 -2.50 -28.93
CA ALA A 259 7.91 -3.36 -30.01
C ALA A 259 7.91 -2.52 -31.29
N ALA A 260 8.96 -2.69 -32.10
CA ALA A 260 9.15 -2.02 -33.37
C ALA A 260 7.86 -2.12 -34.22
N PRO A 261 7.37 -1.02 -34.78
CA PRO A 261 6.28 -1.08 -35.74
C PRO A 261 6.83 -1.62 -37.05
N GLY A 262 6.76 -2.94 -37.25
CA GLY A 262 7.11 -3.53 -38.54
C GLY A 262 7.56 -4.97 -38.50
N GLU A 263 6.63 -5.90 -38.28
CA GLU A 263 6.73 -7.22 -38.92
C GLU A 263 5.33 -7.81 -39.13
N VAL A 264 4.62 -7.17 -40.06
CA VAL A 264 3.47 -7.79 -40.72
C VAL A 264 4.03 -8.62 -41.86
N THR A 265 4.04 -9.94 -41.71
CA THR A 265 3.79 -10.98 -42.75
C THR A 265 4.30 -12.34 -42.27
N ALA A 266 3.51 -13.03 -41.45
CA ALA A 266 3.63 -14.48 -41.32
C ALA A 266 2.27 -15.11 -41.58
N SER A 267 2.21 -15.86 -42.68
CA SER A 267 1.04 -16.51 -43.25
C SER A 267 0.28 -17.40 -42.25
N PRO A 268 -1.06 -17.43 -42.33
CA PRO A 268 -1.90 -18.29 -41.51
C PRO A 268 -2.10 -19.66 -42.18
N LEU A 269 -1.12 -20.56 -42.12
CA LEU A 269 -1.32 -21.96 -42.53
C LEU A 269 -0.38 -22.89 -41.74
N ASP A 270 -0.70 -23.14 -40.47
CA ASP A 270 -0.35 -24.43 -39.85
C ASP A 270 -1.23 -24.67 -38.60
N GLU A 271 -2.34 -25.38 -38.78
CA GLU A 271 -3.19 -25.86 -37.68
C GLU A 271 -2.55 -27.09 -37.03
N GLY A 272 -1.52 -26.84 -36.22
CA GLY A 272 -0.94 -27.85 -35.34
C GLY A 272 -1.89 -28.23 -34.17
N PRO A 273 -1.76 -29.45 -33.62
CA PRO A 273 -2.72 -30.03 -32.69
C PRO A 273 -2.90 -29.20 -31.41
N VAL A 274 -4.17 -28.91 -31.12
CA VAL A 274 -4.67 -28.20 -29.94
C VAL A 274 -4.32 -29.00 -28.68
N GLY A 275 -3.29 -28.61 -27.92
CA GLY A 275 -3.06 -29.21 -26.60
C GLY A 275 -1.73 -28.97 -25.91
N ALA A 276 -0.65 -28.65 -26.63
CA ALA A 276 0.64 -28.37 -26.00
C ALA A 276 0.82 -26.86 -25.76
N PRO A 277 1.21 -26.41 -24.55
CA PRO A 277 1.57 -25.02 -24.31
C PRO A 277 2.79 -24.68 -25.17
N GLY A 278 2.55 -24.01 -26.30
CA GLY A 278 3.59 -23.66 -27.25
C GLY A 278 4.69 -22.78 -26.62
N PRO A 279 5.84 -22.62 -27.29
CA PRO A 279 6.99 -21.84 -26.79
C PRO A 279 6.65 -20.41 -26.34
N ARG A 280 5.60 -19.80 -26.90
CA ARG A 280 5.06 -18.50 -26.46
C ARG A 280 4.56 -18.52 -25.00
N SER A 281 4.07 -19.65 -24.50
CA SER A 281 3.61 -19.83 -23.11
C SER A 281 4.78 -19.86 -22.11
N ARG A 282 5.89 -20.54 -22.45
CA ARG A 282 7.09 -20.57 -21.59
C ARG A 282 7.74 -19.19 -21.47
N ALA A 283 7.86 -18.46 -22.58
CA ALA A 283 8.39 -17.10 -22.57
C ALA A 283 7.51 -16.14 -21.75
N ALA A 284 6.17 -16.29 -21.82
CA ALA A 284 5.26 -15.52 -20.97
C ALA A 284 5.44 -15.84 -19.48
N ALA A 285 5.49 -17.13 -19.12
CA ALA A 285 5.71 -17.55 -17.74
C ALA A 285 7.05 -17.06 -17.17
N PHE A 286 8.12 -17.06 -17.97
CA PHE A 286 9.41 -16.52 -17.57
C PHE A 286 9.34 -15.00 -17.30
N ARG A 287 8.72 -14.23 -18.20
CA ARG A 287 8.53 -12.78 -18.03
C ARG A 287 7.70 -12.46 -16.78
N GLU A 288 6.66 -13.23 -16.52
CA GLU A 288 5.85 -13.08 -15.30
C GLU A 288 6.66 -13.39 -14.03
N ALA A 289 7.48 -14.44 -14.05
CA ALA A 289 8.34 -14.78 -12.92
C ALA A 289 9.41 -13.70 -12.67
N GLU A 290 10.00 -13.14 -13.72
CA GLU A 290 10.95 -12.04 -13.64
C GLU A 290 10.29 -10.75 -13.11
N ALA A 291 9.09 -10.42 -13.60
CA ALA A 291 8.31 -9.28 -13.10
C ALA A 291 8.01 -9.44 -11.60
N ARG A 292 7.54 -10.63 -11.16
CA ARG A 292 7.33 -10.92 -9.74
C ARG A 292 8.60 -10.75 -8.91
N ARG A 293 9.75 -11.21 -9.40
CA ARG A 293 11.04 -11.04 -8.69
C ARG A 293 11.41 -9.57 -8.55
N ALA A 294 11.28 -8.80 -9.61
CA ALA A 294 11.60 -7.37 -9.58
C ALA A 294 10.63 -6.57 -8.69
N GLU A 295 9.34 -6.95 -8.61
CA GLU A 295 8.39 -6.39 -7.64
C GLU A 295 8.82 -6.68 -6.18
N GLU A 296 9.19 -7.91 -5.86
CA GLU A 296 9.63 -8.25 -4.50
C GLU A 296 10.97 -7.61 -4.12
N GLN A 297 11.91 -7.46 -5.07
CA GLN A 297 13.14 -6.70 -4.86
C GLN A 297 12.85 -5.22 -4.59
N TYR A 298 11.89 -4.63 -5.32
CA TYR A 298 11.42 -3.28 -5.06
C TYR A 298 10.85 -3.15 -3.64
N ARG A 299 10.01 -4.10 -3.20
CA ARG A 299 9.47 -4.11 -1.83
C ARG A 299 10.57 -4.19 -0.78
N LEU A 300 11.57 -5.05 -0.95
CA LEU A 300 12.72 -5.14 -0.04
C LEU A 300 13.44 -3.80 0.11
N LYS A 301 13.71 -3.10 -1.00
CA LYS A 301 14.32 -1.78 -0.96
C LYS A 301 13.45 -0.79 -0.18
N LYS A 302 12.13 -0.79 -0.41
CA LYS A 302 11.20 0.11 0.29
C LYS A 302 11.01 -0.21 1.76
N ILE A 303 11.10 -1.48 2.15
CA ILE A 303 11.13 -1.90 3.56
C ILE A 303 12.34 -1.31 4.28
N ASP A 304 13.51 -1.34 3.66
CA ASP A 304 14.73 -0.79 4.25
C ASP A 304 14.70 0.73 4.36
N GLU A 305 14.23 1.42 3.31
CA GLU A 305 14.01 2.87 3.34
C GLU A 305 13.02 3.27 4.45
N LEU A 306 11.90 2.55 4.58
CA LEU A 306 10.91 2.82 5.63
C LEU A 306 11.49 2.59 7.02
N ALA A 307 12.20 1.49 7.25
CA ALA A 307 12.77 1.18 8.57
C ALA A 307 13.84 2.20 9.02
N ALA A 308 14.50 2.87 8.07
CA ALA A 308 15.41 3.97 8.38
C ALA A 308 14.67 5.24 8.86
N LEU A 309 13.43 5.44 8.41
CA LEU A 309 12.58 6.57 8.80
C LEU A 309 11.73 6.28 10.04
N ASP A 310 11.25 5.04 10.17
CA ASP A 310 10.35 4.58 11.22
C ASP A 310 10.93 3.34 11.92
N PRO A 311 11.70 3.51 13.00
CA PRO A 311 12.26 2.40 13.77
C PRO A 311 11.20 1.47 14.38
N ALA A 312 9.94 1.91 14.52
CA ALA A 312 8.86 1.07 15.04
C ALA A 312 8.27 0.11 13.99
N TYR A 313 8.65 0.25 12.71
CA TYR A 313 8.18 -0.63 11.65
C TYR A 313 8.80 -2.04 11.79
N PRO A 314 8.02 -3.15 11.72
CA PRO A 314 8.52 -4.52 11.89
C PRO A 314 9.32 -5.01 10.67
N LYS A 315 10.49 -4.40 10.45
CA LYS A 315 11.38 -4.59 9.29
C LYS A 315 11.68 -6.06 9.02
N HIS A 316 12.11 -6.79 10.06
CA HIS A 316 12.54 -8.19 9.93
C HIS A 316 11.40 -9.11 9.47
N LEU A 317 10.19 -8.91 10.02
CA LEU A 317 8.99 -9.63 9.57
C LEU A 317 8.67 -9.32 8.09
N ALA A 318 8.67 -8.05 7.70
CA ALA A 318 8.37 -7.63 6.33
C ALA A 318 9.40 -8.17 5.31
N ARG A 319 10.69 -8.15 5.67
CA ARG A 319 11.79 -8.73 4.86
C ARG A 319 11.60 -10.23 4.70
N GLY A 320 11.29 -10.95 5.79
CA GLY A 320 11.06 -12.39 5.77
C GLY A 320 9.97 -12.80 4.78
N VAL A 321 8.85 -12.06 4.74
CA VAL A 321 7.75 -12.28 3.78
C VAL A 321 8.23 -12.09 2.34
N SER A 322 8.91 -10.98 2.05
CA SER A 322 9.37 -10.67 0.67
C SER A 322 10.45 -11.66 0.19
N LEU A 323 11.35 -12.10 1.08
CA LEU A 323 12.36 -13.13 0.80
C LEU A 323 11.74 -14.50 0.56
N TYR A 324 10.70 -14.87 1.31
CA TYR A 324 9.97 -16.12 1.09
C TYR A 324 9.38 -16.16 -0.32
N ARG A 325 8.72 -15.07 -0.75
CA ARG A 325 8.12 -14.98 -2.09
C ARG A 325 9.15 -14.99 -3.23
N LEU A 326 10.40 -14.61 -2.94
CA LEU A 326 11.53 -14.73 -3.86
C LEU A 326 12.12 -16.16 -3.93
N GLY A 327 11.59 -17.11 -3.16
CA GLY A 327 12.16 -18.46 -3.02
C GLY A 327 13.43 -18.50 -2.18
N LYS A 328 13.76 -17.43 -1.45
CA LYS A 328 14.97 -17.36 -0.61
C LYS A 328 14.65 -17.83 0.81
N PHE A 329 14.28 -19.11 0.95
CA PHE A 329 13.68 -19.64 2.18
C PHE A 329 14.63 -19.61 3.40
N VAL A 330 15.93 -19.87 3.21
CA VAL A 330 16.91 -19.79 4.32
C VAL A 330 17.01 -18.35 4.86
N GLN A 331 17.18 -17.37 3.97
CA GLN A 331 17.26 -15.95 4.35
C GLN A 331 15.94 -15.45 4.96
N SER A 332 14.81 -15.97 4.47
CA SER A 332 13.50 -15.70 5.04
C SER A 332 13.39 -16.21 6.49
N ALA A 333 13.84 -17.44 6.75
CA ALA A 333 13.86 -18.01 8.10
C ALA A 333 14.75 -17.22 9.06
N GLU A 334 15.94 -16.79 8.62
CA GLU A 334 16.82 -15.91 9.40
C GLU A 334 16.12 -14.59 9.76
N ALA A 335 15.48 -13.94 8.79
CA ALA A 335 14.76 -12.70 9.03
C ALA A 335 13.61 -12.87 10.05
N PHE A 336 12.85 -13.98 9.99
CA PHE A 336 11.81 -14.24 10.97
C PHE A 336 12.37 -14.54 12.38
N ARG A 337 13.53 -15.22 12.48
CA ARG A 337 14.21 -15.40 13.77
C ARG A 337 14.63 -14.07 14.37
N SER A 338 15.30 -13.22 13.60
CA SER A 338 15.68 -11.87 14.07
C SER A 338 14.48 -11.08 14.59
N HIS A 339 13.32 -11.16 13.92
CA HIS A 339 12.11 -10.51 14.41
C HIS A 339 11.63 -11.05 15.77
N LEU A 340 11.66 -12.38 15.95
CA LEU A 340 11.25 -13.05 17.19
C LEU A 340 12.22 -12.80 18.34
N ASP A 341 13.52 -12.69 18.03
CA ASP A 341 14.56 -12.36 19.02
C ASP A 341 14.38 -10.92 19.53
N GLU A 342 14.05 -9.98 18.65
CA GLU A 342 13.79 -8.58 19.00
C GLU A 342 12.41 -8.37 19.67
N HIS A 343 11.41 -9.17 19.30
CA HIS A 343 10.01 -8.98 19.71
C HIS A 343 9.36 -10.31 20.12
N PRO A 344 9.85 -10.98 21.18
CA PRO A 344 9.39 -12.33 21.57
C PRO A 344 7.88 -12.37 21.85
N ASP A 345 7.34 -11.30 22.44
CA ASP A 345 5.92 -11.15 22.79
C ASP A 345 5.20 -10.04 21.98
N GLY A 346 5.77 -9.66 20.83
CA GLY A 346 5.20 -8.60 20.00
C GLY A 346 3.86 -8.98 19.35
N ALA A 347 3.10 -7.97 18.89
CA ALA A 347 1.80 -8.16 18.23
C ALA A 347 1.83 -9.08 16.99
N HIS A 348 3.02 -9.36 16.45
CA HIS A 348 3.23 -10.25 15.31
C HIS A 348 4.00 -11.54 15.63
N ALA A 349 4.33 -11.81 16.89
CA ALA A 349 5.18 -12.95 17.28
C ALA A 349 4.60 -14.30 16.83
N LEU A 350 3.32 -14.57 17.12
CA LEU A 350 2.66 -15.82 16.70
C LEU A 350 2.66 -15.99 15.17
N ARG A 351 2.44 -14.90 14.43
CA ARG A 351 2.48 -14.93 12.96
C ARG A 351 3.89 -15.21 12.45
N ALA A 352 4.90 -14.56 13.02
CA ALA A 352 6.30 -14.78 12.66
C ALA A 352 6.75 -16.22 12.95
N GLN A 353 6.29 -16.85 14.04
CA GLN A 353 6.55 -18.27 14.33
C GLN A 353 5.95 -19.20 13.25
N ASN A 354 4.70 -18.96 12.85
CA ASN A 354 4.04 -19.74 11.79
C ASN A 354 4.80 -19.61 10.45
N TYR A 355 5.22 -18.39 10.11
CA TYR A 355 5.98 -18.10 8.90
C TYR A 355 7.39 -18.71 8.93
N LEU A 356 8.07 -18.68 10.07
CA LEU A 356 9.36 -19.33 10.27
C LEU A 356 9.26 -20.85 10.03
N ARG A 357 8.22 -21.51 10.56
CA ARG A 357 7.99 -22.94 10.31
C ARG A 357 7.78 -23.24 8.82
N ALA A 358 7.01 -22.41 8.12
CA ALA A 358 6.80 -22.55 6.68
C ALA A 358 8.11 -22.36 5.88
N ALA A 359 8.93 -21.36 6.24
CA ALA A 359 10.22 -21.11 5.61
C ALA A 359 11.20 -22.27 5.80
N LEU A 360 11.29 -22.82 7.02
CA LEU A 360 12.15 -23.97 7.31
C LEU A 360 11.69 -25.25 6.60
N GLY A 361 10.38 -25.46 6.46
CA GLY A 361 9.83 -26.58 5.70
C GLY A 361 10.27 -26.53 4.23
N ARG A 362 10.02 -25.40 3.55
CA ARG A 362 10.43 -25.21 2.15
C ARG A 362 11.95 -25.29 1.95
N ALA A 363 12.74 -24.72 2.87
CA ALA A 363 14.20 -24.79 2.78
C ALA A 363 14.73 -26.22 2.89
N ARG A 364 14.08 -27.08 3.67
CA ARG A 364 14.42 -28.52 3.75
C ARG A 364 14.04 -29.23 2.44
N ASP A 365 12.86 -28.94 1.90
CA ASP A 365 12.39 -29.55 0.66
C ASP A 365 13.28 -29.21 -0.54
N GLU A 366 13.92 -28.04 -0.58
CA GLU A 366 14.89 -27.66 -1.63
C GLU A 366 16.26 -28.34 -1.50
N GLN A 367 16.60 -28.93 -0.35
CA GLN A 367 17.88 -29.60 -0.10
C GLN A 367 17.86 -31.11 -0.40
N LEU A 368 16.67 -31.69 -0.56
CA LEU A 368 16.44 -33.10 -0.90
C LEU A 368 16.30 -33.25 -2.42
#